data_AF-A0A3A6Q9G3-F1
#
_entry.id   AF-A0A3A6Q9G3-F1
#
_cell.length_a   1.000
_cell.length_b   1.000
_cell.length_c   1.000
_cell.angle_alpha   90.00
_cell.angle_beta   90.00
_cell.angle_gamma   90.00
#
_symmetry.space_group_name_H-M   'P 1'
#
loop_
_entity.id
_entity.type
_entity.pdbx_description
1 polymer ?
#
loop_
_entity_poly.entity_id
_entity_poly.type
_entity_poly.pdbx_seq_one_letter_code
_entity_poly.pdbx_strand_id
1 'polypeptide(L)'
;MPQTLLVVREAYSETVMDLSHYEDDYDDTYEESITEEFGPELAVLLIKSDHLLPATKATLIAKIDTAIQQREALQRVVDRELQSLRSAATDIRSVTDTLAEVSDTLFESSSYLRT
;
A
#
# COMPACT_ATOMS: atom_id res chain seq x y z
N MET A 1 34.56 -0.88 14.79
CA MET A 1 33.74 0.18 14.18
C MET A 1 32.28 -0.04 14.59
N PRO A 2 31.81 0.61 15.66
CA PRO A 2 30.39 0.58 16.07
C PRO A 2 29.43 1.33 15.10
N GLN A 3 29.94 1.87 14.00
CA GLN A 3 29.21 2.75 13.08
C GLN A 3 28.25 2.03 12.12
N THR A 4 28.34 0.70 11.93
CA THR A 4 27.57 0.02 10.87
C THR A 4 26.07 -0.05 11.14
N LEU A 5 25.64 -0.28 12.39
CA LEU A 5 24.21 -0.37 12.71
C LEU A 5 23.52 1.00 12.78
N LEU A 6 24.26 2.03 13.22
CA LEU A 6 23.79 3.41 13.18
C LEU A 6 23.50 3.83 11.73
N VAL A 7 24.39 3.51 10.79
CA VAL A 7 24.16 3.77 9.36
C VAL A 7 22.94 3.01 8.82
N VAL A 8 22.69 1.77 9.24
CA VAL A 8 21.48 1.02 8.84
C VAL A 8 20.22 1.69 9.37
N ARG A 9 20.24 2.13 10.62
CA ARG A 9 19.11 2.84 11.25
C ARG A 9 18.84 4.17 10.57
N GLU A 10 19.87 4.97 10.31
CA GLU A 10 19.76 6.25 9.59
C GLU A 10 19.20 6.01 8.20
N ALA A 11 19.77 5.06 7.44
CA ALA A 11 19.28 4.73 6.10
C ALA A 11 17.81 4.29 6.11
N TYR A 12 17.37 3.52 7.11
CA TYR A 12 15.97 3.14 7.25
C TYR A 12 15.08 4.36 7.56
N SER A 13 15.51 5.20 8.52
CA SER A 13 14.74 6.37 8.94
C SER A 13 14.60 7.39 7.81
N GLU A 14 15.68 7.66 7.08
CA GLU A 14 15.71 8.58 5.93
C GLU A 14 14.97 8.06 4.69
N THR A 15 14.53 6.80 4.68
CA THR A 15 13.84 6.22 3.51
C THR A 15 12.40 5.86 3.81
N VAL A 16 12.16 5.06 4.85
CA VAL A 16 10.83 4.59 5.21
C VAL A 16 10.12 5.63 6.06
N MET A 17 10.78 6.15 7.09
CA MET A 17 10.15 7.04 8.07
C MET A 17 10.12 8.51 7.64
N ASP A 18 10.92 8.92 6.66
CA ASP A 18 10.97 10.28 6.10
C ASP A 18 9.95 10.50 4.96
N LEU A 19 9.03 9.56 4.74
CA LEU A 19 7.93 9.77 3.80
C LEU A 19 7.01 10.89 4.31
N SER A 20 6.57 11.77 3.41
CA SER A 20 5.82 12.98 3.79
C SER A 20 4.53 12.74 4.58
N HIS A 21 3.97 11.53 4.53
CA HIS A 21 2.74 11.11 5.21
C HIS A 21 3.02 10.13 6.36
N TYR A 22 4.29 9.80 6.62
CA TYR A 22 4.64 8.73 7.56
C TYR A 22 4.19 9.04 8.99
N GLU A 23 4.53 10.23 9.48
CA GLU A 23 4.17 10.68 10.83
C GLU A 23 2.64 10.73 11.02
N ASP A 24 1.90 11.19 10.01
CA ASP A 24 0.44 11.28 10.07
C ASP A 24 -0.25 9.90 10.00
N ASP A 25 0.29 8.97 9.21
CA ASP A 25 -0.34 7.68 8.93
C ASP A 25 0.06 6.59 9.94
N TYR A 26 1.29 6.64 10.48
CA TYR A 26 1.85 5.60 11.34
C TYR A 26 2.18 6.09 12.76
N ASP A 27 2.85 7.24 12.90
CA ASP A 27 3.33 7.79 14.19
C ASP A 27 4.08 6.75 15.07
N ASP A 28 4.81 5.82 14.44
CA ASP A 28 5.50 4.75 15.14
C ASP A 28 6.97 5.09 15.44
N THR A 29 7.53 4.43 16.44
CA THR A 29 8.96 4.50 16.72
C THR A 29 9.74 3.58 15.77
N TYR A 30 11.04 3.87 15.57
CA TYR A 30 11.93 2.98 14.81
C TYR A 30 11.88 1.51 15.29
N GLU A 31 11.72 1.27 16.59
CA GLU A 31 11.64 -0.09 17.14
C GLU A 31 10.34 -0.80 16.76
N GLU A 32 9.22 -0.09 16.79
CA GLU A 32 7.92 -0.62 16.36
C GLU A 32 7.94 -0.91 14.87
N SER A 33 8.31 0.07 14.06
CA SER A 33 8.40 -0.03 12.60
C SER A 33 9.24 -1.23 12.15
N ILE A 34 10.45 -1.38 12.71
CA ILE A 34 11.35 -2.47 12.31
C ILE A 34 10.92 -3.84 12.83
N THR A 35 10.19 -3.86 13.96
CA THR A 35 9.59 -5.08 14.51
C THR A 35 8.45 -5.55 13.63
N GLU A 36 7.60 -4.65 13.16
CA GLU A 36 6.52 -4.98 12.22
C GLU A 36 7.08 -5.45 10.87
N GLU A 37 8.11 -4.76 10.37
CA GLU A 37 8.66 -5.00 9.05
C GLU A 37 9.46 -6.32 8.96
N PHE A 38 10.35 -6.58 9.94
CA PHE A 38 11.29 -7.71 9.85
C PHE A 38 11.08 -8.78 10.92
N GLY A 39 10.23 -8.51 11.91
CA GLY A 39 9.95 -9.39 13.03
C GLY A 39 10.81 -9.09 14.28
N PRO A 40 10.36 -9.56 15.45
CA PRO A 40 10.95 -9.20 16.75
C PRO A 40 12.39 -9.70 16.91
N GLU A 41 12.76 -10.83 16.31
CA GLU A 41 14.13 -11.35 16.44
C GLU A 41 15.15 -10.44 15.78
N LEU A 42 14.85 -9.95 14.57
CA LEU A 42 15.74 -9.02 13.86
C LEU A 42 15.74 -7.64 14.49
N ALA A 43 14.58 -7.14 14.94
CA ALA A 43 14.50 -5.86 15.63
C ALA A 43 15.44 -5.83 16.85
N VAL A 44 15.38 -6.87 17.69
CA VAL A 44 16.29 -7.00 18.85
C VAL A 44 17.76 -6.99 18.42
N LEU A 45 18.11 -7.72 17.36
CA LEU A 45 19.49 -7.76 16.86
C LEU A 45 19.96 -6.40 16.34
N LEU A 46 19.10 -5.64 15.66
CA LEU A 46 19.43 -4.33 15.09
C LEU A 46 19.48 -3.22 16.13
N ILE A 47 18.76 -3.36 17.24
CA ILE A 47 18.69 -2.36 18.32
C ILE A 47 19.77 -2.61 19.39
N LYS A 48 19.98 -3.87 19.79
CA LYS A 48 20.80 -4.21 20.97
C LYS A 48 22.24 -4.60 20.66
N SER A 49 22.57 -4.85 19.40
CA SER A 49 23.94 -5.25 19.03
C SER A 49 24.80 -4.03 18.73
N ASP A 50 26.09 -4.10 19.04
CA ASP A 50 27.06 -3.05 18.67
C ASP A 50 27.58 -3.21 17.23
N HIS A 51 27.41 -4.40 16.65
CA HIS A 51 27.97 -4.77 15.35
C HIS A 51 26.99 -5.60 14.52
N LEU A 52 26.95 -5.33 13.21
CA LEU A 52 26.20 -6.13 12.26
C LEU A 52 27.00 -7.38 11.89
N LEU A 53 26.66 -8.51 12.51
CA LEU A 53 27.29 -9.79 12.21
C LEU A 53 26.94 -10.25 10.77
N PRO A 54 27.82 -11.00 10.09
CA PRO A 54 27.55 -11.50 8.73
C PRO A 54 26.24 -12.31 8.61
N ALA A 55 25.94 -13.13 9.62
CA ALA A 55 24.70 -13.89 9.66
C ALA A 55 23.47 -12.97 9.77
N THR A 56 23.50 -11.99 10.68
CA THR A 56 22.44 -10.98 10.83
C THR A 56 22.23 -10.20 9.54
N LYS A 57 23.31 -9.80 8.86
CA LYS A 57 23.23 -9.13 7.56
C LYS A 57 22.54 -10.01 6.50
N ALA A 58 22.91 -11.28 6.41
CA ALA A 58 22.30 -12.20 5.45
C ALA A 58 20.80 -12.40 5.73
N THR A 59 20.42 -12.56 7.00
CA THR A 59 19.01 -12.66 7.40
C THR A 59 18.23 -11.37 7.10
N LEU A 60 18.83 -10.20 7.37
CA LEU A 60 18.22 -8.90 7.07
C LEU A 60 17.98 -8.74 5.56
N ILE A 61 18.96 -9.05 4.72
CA ILE A 61 18.80 -8.98 3.26
C ILE A 61 17.67 -9.90 2.78
N ALA A 62 17.62 -11.15 3.25
CA ALA A 62 16.56 -12.07 2.87
C ALA A 62 15.15 -11.58 3.28
N LYS A 63 15.05 -10.90 4.42
CA LYS A 63 13.79 -10.31 4.91
C LYS A 63 13.40 -9.07 4.11
N ILE A 64 14.36 -8.22 3.76
CA ILE A 64 14.16 -7.09 2.84
C ILE A 64 13.63 -7.58 1.49
N ASP A 65 14.27 -8.61 0.90
CA ASP A 65 13.81 -9.18 -0.38
C ASP A 65 12.38 -9.73 -0.28
N THR A 66 12.05 -10.38 0.84
CA THR A 66 10.69 -10.86 1.11
C THR A 66 9.70 -9.70 1.19
N ALA A 67 10.05 -8.64 1.91
CA ALA A 67 9.18 -7.48 2.11
C ALA A 67 8.95 -6.70 0.80
N ILE A 68 9.98 -6.60 -0.05
CA ILE A 68 9.85 -6.04 -1.41
C ILE A 68 8.86 -6.88 -2.23
N GLN A 69 9.04 -8.21 -2.27
CA GLN A 69 8.15 -9.10 -3.03
C GLN A 69 6.69 -9.03 -2.53
N GLN A 70 6.48 -8.91 -1.22
CA GLN A 70 5.15 -8.75 -0.62
C GLN A 70 4.50 -7.44 -1.05
N ARG A 71 5.24 -6.32 -1.02
CA ARG A 71 4.73 -5.02 -1.48
C ARG A 71 4.41 -5.01 -2.97
N GLU A 72 5.26 -5.57 -3.81
CA GLU A 72 5.00 -5.69 -5.25
C GLU A 72 3.78 -6.58 -5.54
N ALA A 73 3.58 -7.64 -4.75
CA ALA A 73 2.38 -8.47 -4.85
C ALA A 73 1.12 -7.69 -4.42
N LEU A 74 1.17 -6.96 -3.31
CA LEU A 74 0.08 -6.12 -2.84
C LEU A 74 -0.28 -5.04 -3.85
N GLN A 75 0.71 -4.33 -4.38
CA GLN A 75 0.51 -3.29 -5.40
C GLN A 75 -0.22 -3.85 -6.62
N ARG A 76 0.19 -5.02 -7.13
CA ARG A 76 -0.51 -5.68 -8.25
C ARG A 76 -1.96 -6.04 -7.92
N VAL A 77 -2.27 -6.39 -6.68
CA VAL A 77 -3.65 -6.64 -6.24
C VAL A 77 -4.44 -5.34 -6.21
N VAL A 78 -3.91 -4.29 -5.57
CA VAL A 78 -4.55 -2.97 -5.48
C VAL A 78 -4.83 -2.40 -6.87
N ASP A 79 -3.88 -2.50 -7.80
CA ASP A 79 -4.06 -2.03 -9.18
C ASP A 79 -5.19 -2.78 -9.90
N ARG A 80 -5.29 -4.10 -9.69
CA ARG A 80 -6.37 -4.92 -10.24
C ARG A 80 -7.72 -4.52 -9.67
N GLU A 81 -7.81 -4.34 -8.35
CA GLU A 81 -9.04 -3.94 -7.69
C GLU A 81 -9.48 -2.54 -8.13
N LEU A 82 -8.54 -1.60 -8.26
CA LEU A 82 -8.81 -0.27 -8.79
C LEU A 82 -9.36 -0.32 -10.22
N GLN A 83 -8.77 -1.16 -11.09
CA GLN A 83 -9.28 -1.36 -12.45
C GLN A 83 -10.68 -1.99 -12.45
N SER A 84 -10.92 -2.97 -11.58
CA SER A 84 -12.23 -3.60 -11.40
C SER A 84 -13.30 -2.58 -11.01
N LEU A 85 -13.01 -1.73 -10.01
CA LEU A 85 -13.89 -0.66 -9.56
C LEU A 85 -14.18 0.36 -10.67
N ARG A 86 -13.17 0.74 -11.45
CA ARG A 86 -13.33 1.65 -12.60
C ARG A 86 -14.24 1.05 -13.69
N SER A 87 -14.05 -0.24 -14.00
CA SER A 87 -14.91 -0.95 -14.95
C SER A 87 -16.35 -1.01 -14.44
N ALA A 88 -16.57 -1.42 -13.19
CA ALA A 88 -17.91 -1.47 -12.61
C ALA A 88 -18.59 -0.09 -12.57
N ALA A 89 -17.86 0.98 -12.27
CA ALA A 89 -18.38 2.34 -12.32
C ALA A 89 -18.79 2.77 -13.73
N THR A 90 -18.06 2.31 -14.75
CA THR A 90 -18.39 2.56 -16.16
C THR A 90 -19.66 1.81 -16.56
N ASP A 91 -19.77 0.55 -16.17
CA ASP A 91 -20.95 -0.29 -16.45
C ASP A 91 -22.21 0.28 -15.80
N ILE A 92 -22.14 0.68 -14.53
CA ILE A 92 -23.25 1.31 -13.81
C ILE A 92 -23.70 2.60 -14.50
N ARG A 93 -22.74 3.43 -14.95
CA ARG A 93 -23.06 4.67 -15.66
C ARG A 93 -23.80 4.39 -16.97
N SER A 94 -23.29 3.44 -17.77
CA SER A 94 -23.93 3.01 -19.02
C SER A 94 -25.39 2.54 -18.81
N VAL A 95 -25.62 1.71 -17.79
CA VAL A 95 -26.98 1.25 -17.45
C VAL A 95 -27.86 2.42 -17.01
N THR A 96 -27.32 3.35 -16.23
CA THR A 96 -28.07 4.53 -15.74
C THR A 96 -28.44 5.46 -16.90
N ASP A 97 -27.51 5.71 -17.81
CA ASP A 97 -27.73 6.55 -19.00
C ASP A 97 -28.81 5.91 -19.91
N THR A 98 -28.73 4.59 -20.12
CA THR A 98 -29.74 3.84 -20.89
C THR A 98 -31.12 3.93 -20.24
N LEU A 99 -31.20 3.78 -18.91
CA LEU A 99 -32.47 3.90 -18.18
C LEU A 99 -33.06 5.30 -18.29
N ALA A 100 -32.24 6.35 -18.26
CA ALA A 100 -32.67 7.72 -18.46
C ALA A 100 -33.25 7.94 -19.86
N GLU A 101 -32.56 7.47 -20.90
CA GLU A 101 -33.03 7.59 -22.29
C GLU A 101 -34.37 6.87 -22.53
N VAL A 102 -34.51 5.65 -21.99
CA VAL A 102 -35.76 4.88 -22.08
C VAL A 102 -36.88 5.58 -21.32
N SER A 103 -36.59 6.11 -20.12
CA SER A 103 -37.55 6.88 -19.33
C SER A 103 -38.06 8.09 -20.12
N ASP A 104 -37.16 8.90 -20.66
CA ASP A 104 -37.50 10.11 -21.41
C ASP A 104 -38.36 9.77 -22.65
N THR A 105 -37.99 8.73 -23.40
CA THR A 105 -38.74 8.26 -24.58
C THR A 105 -40.16 7.80 -24.22
N LEU A 106 -40.32 7.10 -23.09
CA LEU A 106 -41.63 6.64 -22.60
C LEU A 106 -42.51 7.81 -22.16
N PHE A 107 -41.93 8.82 -21.49
CA PHE A 107 -42.65 10.02 -21.09
C PHE A 107 -43.12 10.84 -22.30
N GLU A 108 -42.27 11.03 -23.31
CA GLU A 108 -42.65 11.70 -24.55
C GLU A 108 -43.79 10.96 -25.25
N SER A 109 -43.65 9.65 -25.45
CA SER A 109 -44.66 8.79 -26.10
C SER A 109 -46.00 8.80 -25.38
N SER A 110 -45.99 8.79 -24.04
CA SER A 110 -47.22 8.86 -23.24
C SER A 110 -47.89 10.24 -23.29
N SER A 111 -47.12 11.32 -23.49
CA SER A 111 -47.68 12.68 -23.65
C SER A 111 -48.41 12.85 -24.98
N TYR A 112 -47.88 12.26 -26.06
CA TYR A 112 -48.48 12.31 -27.40
C TYR A 112 -49.79 11.52 -27.50
N LEU A 113 -49.97 10.47 -26.70
CA LEU A 113 -51.21 9.66 -26.66
C LEU A 113 -52.35 10.29 -25.82
N ARG A 114 -52.11 11.43 -25.16
CA ARG A 114 -53.07 12.07 -24.24
C ARG A 114 -53.66 13.40 -24.76
N THR A 115 -53.39 13.76 -26.02
CA THR A 115 -53.95 14.94 -26.71
C THR A 115 -55.03 14.49 -27.71
#